data_AF-A0A1G0GKE7-F1
#
_entry.id   AF-A0A1G0GKE7-F1
#
_cell.length_a   1.000
_cell.length_b   1.000
_cell.length_c   1.000
_cell.angle_alpha   90.00
_cell.angle_beta   90.00
_cell.angle_gamma   90.00
#
_symmetry.space_group_name_H-M   'P 1'
#
loop_
_entity.id
_entity.type
_entity.pdbx_description
1 polymer ?
#
loop_
_entity_poly.entity_id
_entity_poly.type
_entity_poly.pdbx_seq_one_letter_code
_entity_poly.pdbx_strand_id
1 'polypeptide(L)'
;MQRSNPQISIEQMIKNLKLNVVISNEAEFKTANEAYHQKKIEKLDHEIEIETRYNPYFEKLLELQNEYIQIHEKIKEILNKMNEFDQKSYQQLAVEINNKLNKCMAMTKESQPEPNAIHALLNQTIQGEAKQFMSIFNSKIRSEPDFPAIQDWENKLNAYATTIKKIPNSKSKFESSLLTNCLESIKELEESLARDTQAINLVNELREGAAKIQKIIEINMRTTAGIIRNKFPLDESNSNTNKDAQPVKQPYSPTSFQPTPPKTPNVPAESLTKQTSTMAVNGTRTSRK
;
A
#
# COMPACT_ATOMS: atom_id res chain seq x y z
N MET A 1 -39.63 -95.29 35.81
CA MET A 1 -40.08 -93.92 35.48
C MET A 1 -39.44 -93.50 34.16
N GLN A 2 -40.19 -93.60 33.05
CA GLN A 2 -39.74 -93.12 31.74
C GLN A 2 -39.64 -91.59 31.76
N ARG A 3 -38.50 -91.06 31.28
CA ARG A 3 -38.33 -89.62 31.03
C ARG A 3 -39.11 -89.26 29.77
N SER A 4 -40.17 -88.48 29.91
CA SER A 4 -40.92 -87.90 28.79
C SER A 4 -40.04 -86.90 28.07
N ASN A 5 -39.64 -87.19 26.83
CA ASN A 5 -39.05 -86.21 25.94
C ASN A 5 -40.17 -85.25 25.48
N PRO A 6 -40.08 -83.93 25.69
CA PRO A 6 -41.08 -83.03 25.14
C PRO A 6 -40.93 -83.01 23.61
N GLN A 7 -41.83 -83.69 22.91
CA GLN A 7 -42.01 -83.51 21.47
C GLN A 7 -42.53 -82.09 21.24
N ILE A 8 -41.63 -81.19 20.88
CA ILE A 8 -42.01 -79.87 20.36
C ILE A 8 -42.82 -80.13 19.08
N SER A 9 -44.07 -79.69 19.05
CA SER A 9 -44.93 -79.80 17.86
C SER A 9 -44.22 -79.18 16.65
N ILE A 10 -44.39 -79.75 15.46
CA ILE A 10 -43.87 -79.21 14.20
C ILE A 10 -44.29 -77.74 14.03
N GLU A 11 -45.51 -77.37 14.45
CA GLU A 11 -45.97 -75.97 14.44
C GLU A 11 -45.14 -75.05 15.34
N GLN A 12 -44.68 -75.58 16.48
CA GLN A 12 -43.88 -74.85 17.47
C GLN A 12 -42.41 -74.78 17.04
N MET A 13 -41.90 -75.80 16.34
CA MET A 13 -40.62 -75.72 15.63
C MET A 13 -40.64 -74.67 14.51
N ILE A 14 -41.71 -74.64 13.69
CA ILE A 14 -41.86 -73.63 12.62
C ILE A 14 -41.97 -72.22 13.22
N LYS A 15 -42.69 -72.05 14.33
CA LYS A 15 -42.82 -70.76 15.02
C LYS A 15 -41.47 -70.29 15.58
N ASN A 16 -40.70 -71.19 16.21
CA ASN A 16 -39.36 -70.89 16.72
C ASN A 16 -38.36 -70.61 15.59
N LEU A 17 -38.43 -71.32 14.47
CA LEU A 17 -37.59 -71.05 13.29
C LEU A 17 -37.89 -69.69 12.68
N LYS A 18 -39.17 -69.33 12.50
CA LYS A 18 -39.57 -68.00 12.01
C LYS A 18 -39.11 -66.90 12.95
N LEU A 19 -39.27 -67.10 14.27
CA LEU A 19 -38.82 -66.13 15.27
C LEU A 19 -37.29 -65.98 15.27
N ASN A 20 -36.53 -67.07 15.18
CA ASN A 20 -35.08 -67.04 15.09
C ASN A 20 -34.60 -66.38 13.78
N VAL A 21 -35.27 -66.60 12.65
CA VAL A 21 -34.96 -65.92 11.38
C VAL A 21 -35.25 -64.42 11.47
N VAL A 22 -36.36 -64.02 12.12
CA VAL A 22 -36.66 -62.59 12.33
C VAL A 22 -35.63 -61.92 13.26
N ILE A 23 -35.25 -62.58 14.35
CA ILE A 23 -34.23 -62.08 15.30
C ILE A 23 -32.84 -62.02 14.63
N SER A 24 -32.45 -63.03 13.85
CA SER A 24 -31.18 -63.01 13.12
C SER A 24 -31.14 -61.90 12.07
N ASN A 25 -32.23 -61.69 11.31
CA ASN A 25 -32.31 -60.61 10.33
C ASN A 25 -32.31 -59.21 10.98
N GLU A 26 -32.94 -59.06 12.15
CA GLU A 26 -32.94 -57.81 12.91
C GLU A 26 -31.54 -57.49 13.48
N ALA A 27 -30.83 -58.51 13.99
CA ALA A 27 -29.46 -58.38 14.47
C ALA A 27 -28.47 -58.05 13.32
N GLU A 28 -28.62 -58.70 12.17
CA GLU A 28 -27.82 -58.43 10.97
C GLU A 28 -28.09 -57.03 10.41
N PHE A 29 -29.35 -56.60 10.35
CA PHE A 29 -29.71 -55.24 9.92
C PHE A 29 -29.19 -54.18 10.88
N LYS A 30 -29.31 -54.41 12.20
CA LYS A 30 -28.77 -53.50 13.22
C LYS A 30 -27.25 -53.38 13.12
N THR A 31 -26.54 -54.50 12.93
CA THR A 31 -25.08 -54.51 12.76
C THR A 31 -24.66 -53.81 11.47
N ALA A 32 -25.37 -54.03 10.36
CA ALA A 32 -25.10 -53.34 9.10
C ALA A 32 -25.37 -51.84 9.18
N ASN A 33 -26.43 -51.45 9.89
CA ASN A 33 -26.78 -50.04 10.10
C ASN A 33 -25.80 -49.35 11.05
N GLU A 34 -25.38 -50.01 12.14
CA GLU A 34 -24.32 -49.53 13.03
C GLU A 34 -23.00 -49.37 12.28
N ALA A 35 -22.60 -50.34 11.45
CA ALA A 35 -21.42 -50.23 10.61
C ALA A 35 -21.53 -49.11 9.57
N TYR A 36 -22.72 -48.86 9.02
CA TYR A 36 -22.98 -47.75 8.10
C TYR A 36 -22.86 -46.39 8.81
N HIS A 37 -23.48 -46.24 9.99
CA HIS A 37 -23.40 -45.02 10.79
C HIS A 37 -21.99 -44.77 11.30
N GLN A 38 -21.28 -45.81 11.73
CA GLN A 38 -19.88 -45.73 12.15
C GLN A 38 -18.99 -45.24 11.00
N LYS A 39 -19.13 -45.80 9.78
CA LYS A 39 -18.44 -45.29 8.59
C LYS A 39 -18.78 -43.83 8.27
N LYS A 40 -20.01 -43.40 8.55
CA LYS A 40 -20.43 -42.01 8.35
C LYS A 40 -19.80 -41.06 9.39
N ILE A 41 -19.70 -41.49 10.64
CA ILE A 41 -19.00 -40.75 11.71
C ILE A 41 -17.52 -40.65 11.40
N GLU A 42 -16.86 -41.75 11.04
CA GLU A 42 -15.44 -41.77 10.65
C GLU A 42 -15.14 -40.85 9.46
N LYS A 43 -16.05 -40.76 8.48
CA LYS A 43 -15.93 -39.81 7.36
C LYS A 43 -16.01 -38.35 7.82
N LEU A 44 -16.90 -38.04 8.76
CA LEU A 44 -17.04 -36.69 9.33
C LEU A 44 -15.84 -36.33 10.21
N ASP A 45 -15.39 -37.23 11.07
CA ASP A 45 -14.20 -37.04 11.89
C ASP A 45 -12.96 -36.79 11.01
N HIS A 46 -12.83 -37.52 9.91
CA HIS A 46 -11.76 -37.31 8.93
C HIS A 46 -11.87 -35.96 8.20
N GLU A 47 -13.08 -35.51 7.85
CA GLU A 47 -13.30 -34.18 7.25
C GLU A 47 -12.95 -33.06 8.25
N ILE A 48 -13.34 -33.18 9.52
CA ILE A 48 -12.99 -32.24 10.60
C ILE A 48 -11.47 -32.20 10.83
N GLU A 49 -10.81 -33.36 10.81
CA GLU A 49 -9.34 -33.45 10.93
C GLU A 49 -8.65 -32.73 9.76
N ILE A 50 -9.15 -32.92 8.53
CA ILE A 50 -8.66 -32.22 7.34
C ILE A 50 -8.89 -30.71 7.48
N GLU A 51 -10.10 -30.27 7.82
CA GLU A 51 -10.40 -28.84 8.01
C GLU A 51 -9.49 -28.21 9.07
N THR A 52 -9.32 -28.87 10.21
CA THR A 52 -8.45 -28.41 11.31
C THR A 52 -7.00 -28.25 10.84
N ARG A 53 -6.50 -29.20 10.03
CA ARG A 53 -5.14 -29.17 9.49
C ARG A 53 -4.96 -28.05 8.46
N TYR A 54 -6.01 -27.73 7.70
CA TYR A 54 -5.94 -26.74 6.62
C TYR A 54 -6.32 -25.32 7.06
N ASN A 55 -7.02 -25.16 8.17
CA ASN A 55 -7.47 -23.87 8.70
C ASN A 55 -6.37 -22.80 8.76
N PRO A 56 -5.13 -23.09 9.24
CA PRO A 56 -4.07 -22.07 9.28
C PRO A 56 -3.69 -21.51 7.89
N TYR A 57 -3.83 -22.30 6.82
CA TYR A 57 -3.57 -21.82 5.46
C TYR A 57 -4.67 -20.87 4.99
N PHE A 58 -5.94 -21.20 5.28
CA PHE A 58 -7.06 -20.32 4.97
C PHE A 58 -6.99 -18.99 5.73
N GLU A 59 -6.65 -19.03 7.02
CA GLU A 59 -6.41 -17.83 7.81
C GLU A 59 -5.29 -16.97 7.21
N LYS A 60 -4.19 -17.59 6.77
CA LYS A 60 -3.09 -16.86 6.13
C LYS A 60 -3.49 -16.25 4.78
N LEU A 61 -4.27 -16.98 3.97
CA LEU A 61 -4.80 -16.45 2.72
C LEU A 61 -5.72 -15.24 2.97
N LEU A 62 -6.59 -15.31 3.97
CA LEU A 62 -7.47 -14.20 4.36
C LEU A 62 -6.67 -12.98 4.84
N GLU A 63 -5.62 -13.20 5.63
CA GLU A 63 -4.69 -12.13 6.04
C GLU A 63 -4.06 -11.44 4.82
N LEU A 64 -3.54 -12.23 3.86
CA LEU A 64 -2.95 -11.70 2.63
C LEU A 64 -3.97 -10.93 1.78
N GLN A 65 -5.20 -11.43 1.66
CA GLN A 65 -6.30 -10.74 0.98
C GLN A 65 -6.63 -9.41 1.66
N ASN A 66 -6.70 -9.37 2.99
CA ASN A 66 -6.98 -8.15 3.74
C ASN A 66 -5.84 -7.12 3.63
N GLU A 67 -4.58 -7.56 3.68
CA GLU A 67 -3.44 -6.69 3.40
C GLU A 67 -3.51 -6.12 1.97
N TYR A 68 -3.86 -6.95 0.98
CA TYR A 68 -3.97 -6.52 -0.40
C TYR A 68 -5.07 -5.48 -0.61
N ILE A 69 -6.24 -5.64 0.04
CA ILE A 69 -7.33 -4.66 -0.05
C ILE A 69 -6.84 -3.26 0.36
N GLN A 70 -6.06 -3.17 1.44
CA GLN A 70 -5.51 -1.88 1.89
C GLN A 70 -4.49 -1.30 0.90
N ILE A 71 -3.66 -2.16 0.30
CA ILE A 71 -2.72 -1.75 -0.75
C ILE A 71 -3.49 -1.24 -1.97
N HIS A 72 -4.47 -2.01 -2.44
CA HIS A 72 -5.29 -1.70 -3.59
C HIS A 72 -6.08 -0.39 -3.41
N GLU A 73 -6.65 -0.15 -2.23
CA GLU A 73 -7.32 1.12 -1.90
C GLU A 73 -6.38 2.32 -2.03
N LYS A 74 -5.15 2.21 -1.51
CA LYS A 74 -4.14 3.28 -1.64
C LYS A 74 -3.74 3.51 -3.08
N ILE A 75 -3.61 2.45 -3.88
CA ILE A 75 -3.29 2.56 -5.31
C ILE A 75 -4.42 3.29 -6.04
N LYS A 76 -5.68 2.94 -5.78
CA LYS A 76 -6.85 3.65 -6.31
C LYS A 76 -6.87 5.12 -5.93
N GLU A 77 -6.57 5.45 -4.68
CA GLU A 77 -6.49 6.85 -4.23
C GLU A 77 -5.44 7.63 -5.04
N ILE A 78 -4.24 7.07 -5.20
CA ILE A 78 -3.16 7.72 -5.96
C ILE A 78 -3.55 7.85 -7.45
N LEU A 79 -4.13 6.82 -8.05
CA LEU A 79 -4.60 6.86 -9.43
C LEU A 79 -5.68 7.92 -9.63
N ASN A 80 -6.62 8.06 -8.70
CA ASN A 80 -7.66 9.08 -8.78
C ASN A 80 -7.07 10.49 -8.73
N LYS A 81 -6.13 10.76 -7.82
CA LYS A 81 -5.42 12.05 -7.77
C LYS A 81 -4.63 12.33 -9.04
N MET A 82 -4.01 11.30 -9.62
CA MET A 82 -3.30 11.42 -10.90
C MET A 82 -4.25 11.60 -12.10
N ASN A 83 -5.47 11.06 -12.05
CA ASN A 83 -6.50 11.33 -13.07
C ASN A 83 -7.05 12.76 -12.96
N GLU A 84 -7.09 13.34 -11.75
CA GLU A 84 -7.40 14.76 -11.54
C GLU A 84 -6.28 15.70 -12.00
N PHE A 85 -5.10 15.18 -12.30
CA PHE A 85 -4.06 15.93 -12.95
C PHE A 85 -4.36 16.05 -14.45
N ASP A 86 -4.84 17.22 -14.84
CA ASP A 86 -5.00 17.57 -16.26
C ASP A 86 -3.62 17.76 -16.92
N GLN A 87 -3.10 16.65 -17.44
CA GLN A 87 -1.83 16.58 -18.15
C GLN A 87 -1.78 17.56 -19.33
N LYS A 88 -2.92 17.78 -20.02
CA LYS A 88 -2.98 18.69 -21.17
C LYS A 88 -2.81 20.12 -20.72
N SER A 89 -3.50 20.55 -19.66
CA SER A 89 -3.34 21.89 -19.10
C SER A 89 -1.92 22.12 -18.56
N TYR A 90 -1.32 21.12 -17.92
CA TYR A 90 0.07 21.23 -17.44
C TYR A 90 1.08 21.38 -18.59
N GLN A 91 0.93 20.59 -19.66
CA GLN A 91 1.78 20.71 -20.86
C GLN A 91 1.56 22.04 -21.59
N GLN A 92 0.32 22.52 -21.67
CA GLN A 92 0.03 23.83 -22.26
C GLN A 92 0.71 24.96 -21.46
N LEU A 93 0.62 24.94 -20.13
CA LEU A 93 1.31 25.91 -19.28
C LEU A 93 2.84 25.86 -19.48
N ALA A 94 3.41 24.67 -19.63
CA ALA A 94 4.83 24.51 -19.96
C ALA A 94 5.22 25.18 -21.29
N VAL A 95 4.40 25.00 -22.32
CA VAL A 95 4.59 25.61 -23.64
C VAL A 95 4.46 27.14 -23.55
N GLU A 96 3.47 27.65 -22.83
CA GLU A 96 3.26 29.09 -22.63
C GLU A 96 4.44 29.76 -21.94
N ILE A 97 4.95 29.15 -20.86
CA ILE A 97 6.14 29.63 -20.15
C ILE A 97 7.33 29.69 -21.11
N ASN A 98 7.60 28.61 -21.85
CA ASN A 98 8.70 28.58 -22.80
C ASN A 98 8.55 29.61 -23.92
N ASN A 99 7.34 29.81 -24.45
CA ASN A 99 7.09 30.82 -25.47
C ASN A 99 7.37 32.24 -24.96
N LYS A 100 6.99 32.56 -23.72
CA LYS A 100 7.28 33.87 -23.13
C LYS A 100 8.75 34.07 -22.82
N LEU A 101 9.45 33.05 -22.33
CA LEU A 101 10.90 33.08 -22.15
C LEU A 101 11.62 33.30 -23.49
N ASN A 102 11.22 32.59 -24.53
CA ASN A 102 11.74 32.78 -25.89
C ASN A 102 11.44 34.18 -26.43
N LYS A 103 10.26 34.75 -26.13
CA LYS A 103 9.93 36.13 -26.46
C LYS A 103 10.84 37.12 -25.75
N CYS A 104 11.08 36.96 -24.44
CA CYS A 104 12.05 37.79 -23.72
C CYS A 104 13.43 37.72 -24.37
N MET A 105 13.89 36.51 -24.70
CA MET A 105 15.15 36.27 -25.40
C MET A 105 15.21 36.97 -26.77
N ALA A 106 14.13 36.93 -27.56
CA ALA A 106 14.05 37.61 -28.84
C ALA A 106 14.11 39.14 -28.69
N MET A 107 13.35 39.71 -27.74
CA MET A 107 13.35 41.13 -27.44
C MET A 107 14.75 41.63 -27.04
N THR A 108 15.55 40.81 -26.34
CA THR A 108 16.93 41.20 -26.04
C THR A 108 17.79 41.40 -27.29
N LYS A 109 17.44 40.82 -28.44
CA LYS A 109 18.22 40.87 -29.69
C LYS A 109 17.75 41.97 -30.65
N GLU A 110 16.68 42.68 -30.33
CA GLU A 110 16.17 43.79 -31.14
C GLU A 110 17.19 44.93 -31.24
N SER A 111 17.09 45.72 -32.31
CA SER A 111 17.98 46.86 -32.57
C SER A 111 17.82 47.99 -31.55
N GLN A 112 16.60 48.19 -31.04
CA GLN A 112 16.26 49.12 -29.96
C GLN A 112 15.41 48.39 -28.90
N PRO A 113 16.05 47.61 -28.00
CA PRO A 113 15.33 46.83 -27.01
C PRO A 113 14.78 47.73 -25.90
N GLU A 114 13.56 47.44 -25.43
CA GLU A 114 12.88 48.11 -24.31
C GLU A 114 13.08 47.34 -22.99
N PRO A 115 14.10 47.66 -22.15
CA PRO A 115 14.52 46.78 -21.05
C PRO A 115 13.45 46.60 -19.97
N ASN A 116 12.67 47.65 -19.69
CA ASN A 116 11.59 47.59 -18.70
C ASN A 116 10.48 46.61 -19.11
N ALA A 117 10.15 46.56 -20.40
CA ALA A 117 9.16 45.62 -20.93
C ALA A 117 9.67 44.17 -20.86
N ILE A 118 10.96 43.95 -21.12
CA ILE A 118 11.61 42.64 -21.02
C ILE A 118 11.60 42.14 -19.57
N HIS A 119 12.00 43.00 -18.62
CA HIS A 119 11.98 42.68 -17.19
C HIS A 119 10.56 42.43 -16.67
N ALA A 120 9.58 43.23 -17.10
CA ALA A 120 8.18 43.04 -16.72
C ALA A 120 7.63 41.69 -17.21
N LEU A 121 7.86 41.34 -18.49
CA LEU A 121 7.44 40.06 -19.04
C LEU A 121 8.13 38.88 -18.35
N LEU A 122 9.44 38.96 -18.14
CA LEU A 122 10.21 37.95 -17.41
C LEU A 122 9.66 37.74 -16.00
N ASN A 123 9.41 38.83 -15.26
CA ASN A 123 8.87 38.76 -13.90
C ASN A 123 7.46 38.16 -13.88
N GLN A 124 6.59 38.54 -14.82
CA GLN A 124 5.27 37.94 -14.96
C GLN A 124 5.36 36.42 -15.20
N THR A 125 6.22 35.99 -16.12
CA THR A 125 6.41 34.56 -16.43
C THR A 125 6.96 33.78 -15.24
N ILE A 126 7.95 34.32 -14.53
CA ILE A 126 8.57 33.63 -13.38
C ILE A 126 7.65 33.60 -12.16
N GLN A 127 7.09 34.75 -11.76
CA GLN A 127 6.30 34.87 -10.52
C GLN A 127 4.86 34.40 -10.67
N GLY A 128 4.31 34.43 -11.88
CA GLY A 128 2.97 33.94 -12.19
C GLY A 128 2.99 32.48 -12.63
N GLU A 129 3.25 32.26 -13.92
CA GLU A 129 3.04 30.96 -14.57
C GLU A 129 4.01 29.88 -14.09
N ALA A 130 5.31 30.18 -13.98
CA ALA A 130 6.27 29.19 -13.51
C ALA A 130 6.02 28.80 -12.05
N LYS A 131 5.62 29.75 -11.20
CA LYS A 131 5.24 29.45 -9.82
C LYS A 131 4.01 28.55 -9.75
N GLN A 132 2.98 28.82 -10.56
CA GLN A 132 1.82 27.95 -10.67
C GLN A 132 2.20 26.56 -11.16
N PHE A 133 3.04 26.48 -12.19
CA PHE A 133 3.56 25.23 -12.74
C PHE A 133 4.29 24.40 -11.68
N MET A 134 5.20 25.01 -10.92
CA MET A 134 5.94 24.34 -9.83
C MET A 134 5.01 23.94 -8.68
N SER A 135 4.00 24.75 -8.38
CA SER A 135 3.00 24.41 -7.37
C SER A 135 2.22 23.15 -7.74
N ILE A 136 1.75 23.05 -8.99
CA ILE A 136 1.07 21.87 -9.51
C ILE A 136 1.98 20.64 -9.44
N PHE A 137 3.23 20.76 -9.88
CA PHE A 137 4.19 19.65 -9.80
C PHE A 137 4.40 19.18 -8.37
N ASN A 138 4.68 20.09 -7.43
CA ASN A 138 4.98 19.71 -6.05
C ASN A 138 3.76 19.17 -5.29
N SER A 139 2.56 19.68 -5.56
CA SER A 139 1.33 19.32 -4.83
C SER A 139 0.56 18.13 -5.41
N LYS A 140 0.68 17.85 -6.71
CA LYS A 140 -0.06 16.77 -7.37
C LYS A 140 0.81 15.64 -7.89
N ILE A 141 2.07 15.92 -8.24
CA ILE A 141 2.95 14.97 -8.94
C ILE A 141 4.02 14.40 -7.99
N ARG A 142 4.65 15.25 -7.17
CA ARG A 142 5.77 14.87 -6.30
C ARG A 142 5.37 14.37 -4.91
N SER A 143 4.26 14.84 -4.35
CA SER A 143 3.90 14.63 -2.94
C SER A 143 3.40 13.23 -2.58
N GLU A 144 3.06 12.42 -3.57
CA GLU A 144 2.46 11.11 -3.34
C GLU A 144 3.56 10.06 -3.12
N PRO A 145 3.50 9.29 -2.01
CA PRO A 145 4.56 8.37 -1.62
C PRO A 145 4.84 7.34 -2.72
N ASP A 146 6.09 6.88 -2.75
CA ASP A 146 6.46 5.70 -3.55
C ASP A 146 5.57 4.52 -3.13
N PHE A 147 5.52 3.47 -3.96
CA PHE A 147 4.72 2.26 -3.73
C PHE A 147 5.53 1.08 -3.11
N PRO A 148 6.38 1.25 -2.07
CA PRO A 148 7.29 0.19 -1.62
C PRO A 148 6.57 -1.00 -0.97
N ALA A 149 5.33 -0.83 -0.53
CA ALA A 149 4.55 -1.90 0.14
C ALA A 149 4.18 -3.09 -0.76
N ILE A 150 4.24 -2.91 -2.08
CA ILE A 150 3.78 -3.91 -3.07
C ILE A 150 4.78 -5.04 -3.21
N GLN A 151 6.08 -4.72 -3.25
CA GLN A 151 7.12 -5.74 -3.39
C GLN A 151 7.16 -6.68 -2.19
N ASP A 152 7.01 -6.12 -0.98
CA ASP A 152 6.95 -6.91 0.24
C ASP A 152 5.74 -7.84 0.26
N TRP A 153 4.57 -7.34 -0.17
CA TRP A 153 3.37 -8.16 -0.26
C TRP A 153 3.48 -9.25 -1.34
N GLU A 154 4.03 -8.93 -2.51
CA GLU A 154 4.31 -9.90 -3.58
C GLU A 154 5.22 -11.02 -3.08
N ASN A 155 6.28 -10.67 -2.33
CA ASN A 155 7.18 -11.65 -1.73
C ASN A 155 6.45 -12.56 -0.73
N LYS A 156 5.55 -12.00 0.10
CA LYS A 156 4.71 -12.80 1.01
C LYS A 156 3.78 -13.75 0.25
N LEU A 157 3.13 -13.29 -0.82
CA LEU A 157 2.24 -14.11 -1.65
C LEU A 157 3.03 -15.24 -2.32
N ASN A 158 4.20 -14.95 -2.90
CA ASN A 158 5.07 -15.94 -3.53
C ASN A 158 5.56 -17.02 -2.55
N ALA A 159 5.92 -16.61 -1.33
CA ALA A 159 6.31 -17.55 -0.27
C ALA A 159 5.13 -18.45 0.15
N TYR A 160 3.93 -17.86 0.27
CA TYR A 160 2.71 -18.61 0.57
C TYR A 160 2.35 -19.59 -0.55
N ALA A 161 2.36 -19.15 -1.81
CA ALA A 161 2.10 -19.98 -2.98
C ALA A 161 3.07 -21.17 -3.07
N THR A 162 4.36 -20.94 -2.78
CA THR A 162 5.37 -22.00 -2.71
C THR A 162 5.06 -23.02 -1.61
N THR A 163 4.53 -22.57 -0.48
CA THR A 163 4.13 -23.43 0.64
C THR A 163 2.96 -24.31 0.26
N ILE A 164 1.91 -23.74 -0.34
CA ILE A 164 0.72 -24.50 -0.78
C ILE A 164 1.07 -25.53 -1.85
N LYS A 165 1.91 -25.18 -2.83
CA LYS A 165 2.35 -26.10 -3.91
C LYS A 165 3.18 -27.28 -3.40
N LYS A 166 3.79 -27.19 -2.21
CA LYS A 166 4.55 -28.29 -1.59
C LYS A 166 3.67 -29.28 -0.83
N ILE A 167 2.40 -28.94 -0.59
CA ILE A 167 1.47 -29.86 0.06
C ILE A 167 1.22 -31.03 -0.90
N PRO A 168 1.48 -32.29 -0.50
CA PRO A 168 1.29 -33.45 -1.36
C PRO A 168 -0.15 -33.55 -1.85
N ASN A 169 -0.34 -33.99 -3.09
CA ASN A 169 -1.67 -34.27 -3.62
C ASN A 169 -2.36 -35.34 -2.76
N SER A 170 -3.46 -34.96 -2.14
CA SER A 170 -4.24 -35.90 -1.33
C SER A 170 -5.01 -36.89 -2.20
N LYS A 171 -5.27 -38.07 -1.65
CA LYS A 171 -6.21 -39.04 -2.21
C LYS A 171 -7.67 -38.69 -1.89
N SER A 172 -7.91 -37.76 -0.95
CA SER A 172 -9.24 -37.26 -0.59
C SER A 172 -9.70 -36.21 -1.60
N LYS A 173 -10.91 -36.39 -2.14
CA LYS A 173 -11.56 -35.41 -3.03
C LYS A 173 -11.80 -34.08 -2.32
N PHE A 174 -12.13 -34.13 -1.03
CA PHE A 174 -12.40 -32.95 -0.22
C PHE A 174 -11.13 -32.11 -0.03
N GLU A 175 -10.03 -32.75 0.40
CA GLU A 175 -8.72 -32.10 0.58
C GLU A 175 -8.15 -31.55 -0.74
N SER A 176 -8.34 -32.28 -1.84
CA SER A 176 -7.97 -31.79 -3.18
C SER A 176 -8.75 -30.54 -3.59
N SER A 177 -10.04 -30.46 -3.25
CA SER A 177 -10.87 -29.28 -3.52
C SER A 177 -10.42 -28.07 -2.72
N LEU A 178 -10.07 -28.25 -1.44
CA LEU A 178 -9.57 -27.18 -0.57
C LEU A 178 -8.26 -26.59 -1.13
N LEU A 179 -7.31 -27.46 -1.52
CA LEU A 179 -6.05 -27.04 -2.14
C LEU A 179 -6.26 -26.31 -3.47
N THR A 180 -7.17 -26.81 -4.30
CA THR A 180 -7.49 -26.19 -5.60
C THR A 180 -8.04 -24.77 -5.40
N ASN A 181 -8.99 -24.60 -4.48
CA ASN A 181 -9.56 -23.28 -4.16
C ASN A 181 -8.48 -22.30 -3.65
N CYS A 182 -7.55 -22.75 -2.78
CA CYS A 182 -6.44 -21.90 -2.34
C CYS A 182 -5.55 -21.46 -3.51
N LEU A 183 -5.22 -22.37 -4.43
CA LEU A 183 -4.39 -22.07 -5.60
C LEU A 183 -5.10 -21.11 -6.56
N GLU A 184 -6.41 -21.25 -6.75
CA GLU A 184 -7.22 -20.33 -7.54
C GLU A 184 -7.24 -18.93 -6.91
N SER A 185 -7.49 -18.81 -5.60
CA SER A 185 -7.44 -17.52 -4.91
C SER A 185 -6.06 -16.86 -4.93
N ILE A 186 -4.98 -17.64 -4.85
CA ILE A 186 -3.61 -17.12 -5.05
C ILE A 186 -3.47 -16.54 -6.46
N LYS A 187 -3.96 -17.26 -7.48
CA LYS A 187 -3.88 -16.80 -8.87
C LYS A 187 -4.67 -15.50 -9.08
N GLU A 188 -5.87 -15.39 -8.51
CA GLU A 188 -6.66 -14.15 -8.56
C GLU A 188 -5.93 -12.97 -7.92
N LEU A 189 -5.23 -13.21 -6.82
CA LEU A 189 -4.39 -12.23 -6.14
C LEU A 189 -3.17 -11.82 -6.99
N GLU A 190 -2.49 -12.78 -7.62
CA GLU A 190 -1.38 -12.52 -8.57
C GLU A 190 -1.85 -11.68 -9.76
N GLU A 191 -3.00 -12.02 -10.36
CA GLU A 191 -3.58 -11.29 -11.49
C GLU A 191 -4.01 -9.87 -11.09
N SER A 192 -4.51 -9.68 -9.86
CA SER A 192 -4.91 -8.38 -9.33
C SER A 192 -3.69 -7.49 -9.07
N LEU A 193 -2.65 -8.05 -8.44
CA LEU A 193 -1.37 -7.38 -8.26
C LEU A 193 -0.76 -6.94 -9.59
N ALA A 194 -0.80 -7.80 -10.61
CA ALA A 194 -0.24 -7.47 -11.93
C ALA A 194 -0.91 -6.24 -12.55
N ARG A 195 -2.24 -6.11 -12.43
CA ARG A 195 -2.99 -4.93 -12.92
C ARG A 195 -2.60 -3.66 -12.17
N ASP A 196 -2.50 -3.75 -10.85
CA ASP A 196 -2.11 -2.63 -9.99
C ASP A 196 -0.66 -2.18 -10.27
N THR A 197 0.26 -3.11 -10.46
CA THR A 197 1.64 -2.84 -10.85
C THR A 197 1.73 -2.13 -12.21
N GLN A 198 0.92 -2.53 -13.20
CA GLN A 198 0.85 -1.83 -14.49
C GLN A 198 0.36 -0.38 -14.33
N ALA A 199 -0.68 -0.16 -13.53
CA ALA A 199 -1.21 1.18 -13.27
C ALA A 199 -0.18 2.08 -12.57
N ILE A 200 0.61 1.52 -11.66
CA ILE A 200 1.71 2.22 -10.99
C ILE A 200 2.82 2.59 -11.95
N ASN A 201 3.22 1.67 -12.83
CA ASN A 201 4.24 1.96 -13.83
C ASN A 201 3.83 3.15 -14.71
N LEU A 202 2.55 3.20 -15.12
CA LEU A 202 2.03 4.36 -15.86
C LEU A 202 2.12 5.66 -15.05
N VAL A 203 1.78 5.64 -13.76
CA VAL A 203 1.94 6.81 -12.88
C VAL A 203 3.41 7.25 -12.80
N ASN A 204 4.33 6.30 -12.66
CA ASN A 204 5.76 6.58 -12.58
C ASN A 204 6.28 7.21 -13.88
N GLU A 205 5.87 6.70 -15.04
CA GLU A 205 6.22 7.28 -16.35
C GLU A 205 5.70 8.72 -16.49
N LEU A 206 4.46 8.98 -16.05
CA LEU A 206 3.88 10.33 -16.04
C LEU A 206 4.66 11.28 -15.14
N ARG A 207 5.02 10.83 -13.92
CA ARG A 207 5.84 11.60 -12.98
C ARG A 207 7.21 11.93 -13.57
N GLU A 208 7.88 10.94 -14.18
CA GLU A 208 9.19 11.13 -14.80
C GLU A 208 9.11 12.11 -15.98
N GLY A 209 8.09 11.97 -16.83
CA GLY A 209 7.82 12.89 -17.94
C GLY A 209 7.61 14.33 -17.45
N ALA A 210 6.78 14.53 -16.42
CA ALA A 210 6.55 15.83 -15.82
C ALA A 210 7.82 16.42 -15.19
N ALA A 211 8.64 15.60 -14.51
CA ALA A 211 9.91 16.03 -13.93
C ALA A 211 10.92 16.49 -15.01
N LYS A 212 10.96 15.82 -16.17
CA LYS A 212 11.77 16.25 -17.31
C LYS A 212 11.32 17.63 -17.83
N ILE A 213 10.02 17.85 -17.99
CA ILE A 213 9.47 19.15 -18.42
C ILE A 213 9.81 20.24 -17.41
N GLN A 214 9.64 19.97 -16.11
CA GLN A 214 10.00 20.89 -15.05
C GLN A 214 11.46 21.35 -15.16
N LYS A 215 12.38 20.40 -15.29
CA LYS A 215 13.82 20.70 -15.41
C LYS A 215 14.13 21.57 -16.63
N ILE A 216 13.48 21.32 -17.77
CA ILE A 216 13.65 22.16 -18.98
C ILE A 216 13.21 23.59 -18.70
N ILE A 217 12.04 23.78 -18.08
CA ILE A 217 11.51 25.10 -17.74
C ILE A 217 12.47 25.83 -16.78
N GLU A 218 12.95 25.16 -15.73
CA GLU A 218 13.89 25.77 -14.77
C GLU A 218 15.18 26.24 -15.45
N ILE A 219 15.74 25.43 -16.36
CA ILE A 219 16.94 25.79 -17.13
C ILE A 219 16.66 27.00 -18.02
N ASN A 220 15.55 27.01 -18.74
CA ASN A 220 15.19 28.11 -19.63
C ASN A 220 14.96 29.40 -18.86
N MET A 221 14.29 29.35 -17.71
CA MET A 221 14.07 30.50 -16.83
C MET A 221 15.39 31.07 -16.34
N ARG A 222 16.27 30.22 -15.81
CA ARG A 222 17.59 30.64 -15.31
C ARG A 222 18.45 31.25 -16.42
N THR A 223 18.47 30.61 -17.59
CA THR A 223 19.26 31.06 -18.75
C THR A 223 18.77 32.41 -19.24
N THR A 224 17.45 32.54 -19.45
CA THR A 224 16.82 33.78 -19.91
C THR A 224 17.06 34.91 -18.92
N ALA A 225 16.85 34.67 -17.62
CA ALA A 225 17.11 35.66 -16.58
C ALA A 225 18.58 36.09 -16.52
N GLY A 226 19.52 35.13 -16.64
CA GLY A 226 20.95 35.43 -16.66
C GLY A 226 21.36 36.31 -17.85
N ILE A 227 20.85 36.01 -19.04
CA ILE A 227 21.14 36.80 -20.25
C ILE A 227 20.58 38.22 -20.12
N ILE A 228 19.34 38.36 -19.65
CA ILE A 228 18.71 39.66 -19.45
C ILE A 228 19.47 40.47 -18.40
N ARG A 229 19.82 39.87 -17.25
CA ARG A 229 20.59 40.55 -16.21
C ARG A 229 21.96 41.02 -16.69
N ASN A 230 22.64 40.23 -17.52
CA ASN A 230 23.95 40.59 -18.05
C ASN A 230 23.87 41.71 -19.10
N LYS A 231 22.81 41.71 -19.93
CA LYS A 231 22.65 42.70 -21.01
C LYS A 231 22.02 44.01 -20.52
N PHE A 232 21.09 43.90 -19.58
CA PHE A 232 20.35 45.02 -19.00
C PHE A 232 20.40 44.90 -17.47
N PRO A 233 21.57 45.18 -16.87
CA PRO A 233 21.70 45.16 -15.42
C PRO A 233 20.70 46.15 -14.82
N LEU A 234 19.90 45.67 -13.86
CA LEU A 234 19.10 46.56 -13.04
C LEU A 234 20.07 47.35 -12.17
N ASP A 235 19.98 48.67 -12.22
CA ASP A 235 20.76 49.55 -11.37
C ASP A 235 20.26 49.38 -9.92
N GLU A 236 20.89 48.46 -9.18
CA GLU A 236 20.56 48.19 -7.77
C GLU A 236 20.78 49.44 -6.88
N SER A 237 21.47 50.45 -7.40
CA SER A 237 21.66 51.77 -6.78
C SER A 237 20.38 52.61 -6.64
N ASN A 238 19.31 52.26 -7.37
CA ASN A 238 17.98 52.87 -7.24
C ASN A 238 16.90 51.90 -6.74
N SER A 239 17.31 50.80 -6.08
CA SER A 239 16.42 49.98 -5.26
C SER A 239 16.00 50.76 -3.99
N ASN A 240 15.24 51.83 -4.15
CA ASN A 240 14.22 52.23 -3.18
C ASN A 240 13.07 51.23 -3.26
N THR A 241 13.36 49.97 -2.91
CA THR A 241 12.35 49.14 -2.30
C THR A 241 12.05 49.81 -0.98
N ASN A 242 10.93 50.52 -0.98
CA ASN A 242 10.22 51.09 0.15
C ASN A 242 10.46 50.28 1.44
N LYS A 243 11.51 50.65 2.19
CA LYS A 243 11.78 50.17 3.56
C LYS A 243 11.10 51.06 4.61
N ASP A 244 10.30 52.03 4.17
CA ASP A 244 9.47 52.87 5.02
C ASP A 244 7.98 52.68 4.72
N ALA A 245 7.53 51.42 4.76
CA ALA A 245 6.24 51.13 5.38
C ALA A 245 6.50 50.69 6.83
N GLN A 246 7.14 51.57 7.61
CA GLN A 246 6.98 51.48 9.06
C GLN A 246 5.51 51.77 9.37
N PRO A 247 4.87 51.01 10.28
CA PRO A 247 3.56 51.38 10.76
C PRO A 247 3.68 52.78 11.39
N VAL A 248 2.81 53.68 10.96
CA VAL A 248 2.67 55.03 11.51
C VAL A 248 2.63 54.93 13.03
N LYS A 249 3.72 55.34 13.70
CA LYS A 249 3.71 55.61 15.14
C LYS A 249 2.82 56.83 15.34
N GLN A 250 1.58 56.61 15.76
CA GLN A 250 0.77 57.67 16.35
C GLN A 250 1.45 58.18 17.63
N PRO A 251 1.49 59.50 17.88
CA PRO A 251 1.99 60.04 19.13
C PRO A 251 0.86 59.98 20.17
N TYR A 252 0.94 59.06 21.12
CA TYR A 252 0.26 59.22 22.40
C TYR A 252 1.31 59.30 23.50
N SER A 253 1.37 60.49 24.10
CA SER A 253 2.12 60.83 25.31
C SER A 253 1.46 60.19 26.55
N PRO A 254 2.15 60.19 27.71
CA PRO A 254 2.24 59.04 28.60
C PRO A 254 1.31 59.12 29.81
N THR A 255 0.88 57.96 30.32
CA THR A 255 0.63 57.80 31.76
C THR A 255 1.04 56.40 32.23
N SER A 256 1.76 56.41 33.35
CA SER A 256 2.31 55.34 34.16
C SER A 256 1.49 54.06 34.26
N PHE A 257 2.17 52.90 34.25
CA PHE A 257 2.41 52.06 35.43
C PHE A 257 3.23 50.83 34.99
N GLN A 258 4.48 50.71 35.48
CA GLN A 258 5.19 49.43 35.55
C GLN A 258 4.57 48.60 36.69
N PRO A 259 4.64 47.25 36.60
CA PRO A 259 5.69 46.57 37.36
C PRO A 259 6.55 45.62 36.52
N THR A 260 7.82 45.63 36.89
CA THR A 260 8.96 44.78 36.51
C THR A 260 8.69 43.26 36.47
N PRO A 261 9.30 42.52 35.51
CA PRO A 261 9.39 41.06 35.58
C PRO A 261 10.53 40.63 36.53
N PRO A 262 10.38 39.54 37.30
CA PRO A 262 11.44 39.04 38.17
C PRO A 262 12.55 38.35 37.38
N LYS A 263 13.76 38.56 37.90
CA LYS A 263 15.08 38.12 37.44
C LYS A 263 15.25 36.58 37.53
N THR A 264 15.87 36.02 36.48
CA THR A 264 16.90 34.93 36.38
C THR A 264 17.15 33.97 37.56
N PRO A 265 17.66 32.73 37.36
CA PRO A 265 18.77 32.35 36.45
C PRO A 265 18.59 31.01 35.68
N ASN A 266 19.11 30.81 34.46
CA ASN A 266 20.51 30.75 34.02
C ASN A 266 21.29 29.53 34.55
N VAL A 267 21.12 28.35 33.93
CA VAL A 267 22.13 27.26 33.84
C VAL A 267 21.75 26.28 32.68
N PRO A 268 22.66 25.43 32.16
CA PRO A 268 23.15 25.52 30.78
C PRO A 268 22.83 24.28 29.92
N ALA A 269 23.11 24.38 28.63
CA ALA A 269 23.18 23.23 27.74
C ALA A 269 24.38 22.34 28.13
N GLU A 270 24.12 21.23 28.80
CA GLU A 270 25.10 20.16 28.99
C GLU A 270 24.91 19.04 27.96
N SER A 271 26.02 18.82 27.26
CA SER A 271 26.39 17.64 26.48
C SER A 271 26.63 16.42 27.39
N LEU A 272 26.67 15.23 26.78
CA LEU A 272 27.14 13.92 27.31
C LEU A 272 26.10 13.18 28.19
N THR A 273 25.81 11.88 28.04
CA THR A 273 26.71 10.74 27.80
C THR A 273 25.95 9.46 27.42
N LYS A 274 26.70 8.52 26.84
CA LYS A 274 26.40 7.11 26.58
C LYS A 274 25.80 6.34 27.78
N GLN A 275 24.86 5.42 27.50
CA GLN A 275 24.70 4.11 28.17
C GLN A 275 24.05 3.15 27.16
N THR A 276 24.80 2.33 26.42
CA THR A 276 25.04 0.88 26.67
C THR A 276 23.92 0.14 27.41
N SER A 277 23.27 -0.78 26.70
CA SER A 277 22.87 -2.09 27.23
C SER A 277 22.87 -3.12 26.10
N THR A 278 24.03 -3.75 25.93
CA THR A 278 24.19 -5.09 25.36
C THR A 278 23.69 -6.10 26.38
N MET A 279 22.70 -6.92 26.04
CA MET A 279 22.49 -8.20 26.71
C MET A 279 23.12 -9.31 25.87
N ALA A 280 24.15 -9.91 26.45
CA ALA A 280 24.71 -11.17 25.99
C ALA A 280 23.72 -12.30 26.28
N VAL A 281 23.42 -13.12 25.27
CA VAL A 281 22.96 -14.49 25.49
C VAL A 281 23.97 -15.38 24.77
N ASN A 282 24.88 -15.94 25.55
CA ASN A 282 25.83 -16.95 25.10
C ASN A 282 25.58 -18.23 25.90
N GLY A 283 25.53 -19.35 25.20
CA GLY A 283 25.44 -20.71 25.74
C GLY A 283 24.21 -21.42 25.18
N THR A 284 24.29 -22.52 24.42
CA THR A 284 25.24 -23.61 24.60
C THR A 284 25.46 -24.38 23.31
N ARG A 285 26.75 -24.64 23.08
CA ARG A 285 27.37 -25.48 22.07
C ARG A 285 27.11 -26.95 22.37
N THR A 286 26.49 -27.69 21.44
CA THR A 286 26.65 -29.15 21.37
C THR A 286 27.04 -29.54 19.96
N SER A 287 28.34 -29.79 19.79
CA SER A 287 28.88 -30.61 18.72
C SER A 287 29.32 -31.92 19.38
N ARG A 288 28.80 -33.06 18.90
CA ARG A 288 29.56 -34.32 18.91
C ARG A 288 28.93 -35.38 18.00
N LYS A 289 29.79 -35.82 17.07
CA LYS A 289 29.89 -37.09 16.35
C LYS A 289 28.80 -37.45 15.35
#